data_AF-A0A7W1E4W2-F1
#
_entry.id   AF-A0A7W1E4W2-F1
#
_cell.length_a   1.000
_cell.length_b   1.000
_cell.length_c   1.000
_cell.angle_alpha   90.00
_cell.angle_beta   90.00
_cell.angle_gamma   90.00
#
_symmetry.space_group_name_H-M   'P 1'
#
loop_
_entity.id
_entity.type
_entity.pdbx_description
1 polymer ?
#
loop_
_entity_poly.entity_id
_entity_poly.type
_entity_poly.pdbx_seq_one_letter_code
_entity_poly.pdbx_strand_id
1 'polypeptide(L)'
;MPVTAKLSRNFYERFGDEIADEFVNWFNAVDTTYQNQLRELNELNWQRFRAELHATVAQSEARLSDKFADLMKWMFIYWTGTVLSLGGLMIALLRR
;
A
#
# COMPACT_ATOMS: atom_id res chain seq x y z
N MET A 1 -17.92 -5.14 17.32
CA MET A 1 -18.96 -5.62 18.24
C MET A 1 -19.98 -4.51 18.36
N PRO A 2 -21.29 -4.77 18.31
CA PRO A 2 -22.29 -3.73 18.42
C PRO A 2 -22.16 -3.04 19.78
N VAL A 3 -22.13 -1.70 19.80
CA VAL A 3 -22.14 -0.95 21.04
C VAL A 3 -23.59 -0.82 21.46
N THR A 4 -23.97 -1.38 22.62
CA THR A 4 -25.29 -1.15 23.18
C THR A 4 -25.30 0.22 23.85
N ALA A 5 -25.90 1.22 23.22
CA ALA A 5 -26.14 2.49 23.87
C ALA A 5 -27.05 2.31 25.09
N LYS A 6 -26.71 3.00 26.17
CA LYS A 6 -27.51 3.05 27.40
C LYS A 6 -27.72 4.51 27.77
N LEU A 7 -28.98 4.88 28.00
CA LEU A 7 -29.32 6.22 28.48
C LEU A 7 -29.33 6.26 30.01
N SER A 8 -29.18 7.46 30.56
CA SER A 8 -29.20 7.63 32.02
C SER A 8 -30.60 7.49 32.58
N ARG A 9 -30.73 7.00 33.82
CA ARG A 9 -32.03 6.83 34.48
C ARG A 9 -32.87 8.12 34.56
N ASN A 10 -32.22 9.27 34.73
CA ASN A 10 -32.87 10.58 34.72
C ASN A 10 -33.54 10.89 33.36
N PHE A 11 -32.96 10.38 32.26
CA PHE A 11 -33.58 10.51 30.93
C PHE A 11 -34.89 9.71 30.85
N TYR A 12 -34.88 8.47 31.33
CA TYR A 12 -36.10 7.64 31.44
C TYR A 12 -37.16 8.31 32.34
N GLU A 13 -36.76 8.87 33.48
CA GLU A 13 -37.68 9.55 34.40
C GLU A 13 -38.31 10.82 33.79
N ARG A 14 -37.60 11.54 32.92
CA ARG A 14 -38.09 12.78 32.30
C ARG A 14 -38.89 12.57 31.03
N PHE A 15 -38.51 11.59 30.21
CA PHE A 15 -39.09 11.37 28.87
C PHE A 15 -39.95 10.10 28.78
N GLY A 16 -39.94 9.26 29.81
CA GLY A 16 -40.64 7.98 29.82
C GLY A 16 -39.84 6.87 29.15
N ASP A 17 -40.19 5.63 29.48
CA ASP A 17 -39.49 4.44 28.99
C ASP A 17 -39.64 4.26 27.47
N GLU A 18 -40.82 4.55 26.92
CA GLU A 18 -41.11 4.38 25.49
C GLU A 18 -40.19 5.25 24.61
N ILE A 19 -40.09 6.54 24.91
CA ILE A 19 -39.25 7.48 24.15
C ILE A 19 -37.76 7.13 24.32
N ALA A 20 -37.35 6.75 25.53
CA ALA A 20 -35.96 6.38 25.80
C ALA A 20 -35.54 5.11 25.04
N ASP A 21 -36.41 4.10 24.99
CA ASP A 21 -36.14 2.85 24.28
C ASP A 21 -36.12 3.06 22.76
N GLU A 22 -37.02 3.88 22.20
CA GLU A 22 -36.97 4.23 20.78
C GLU A 22 -35.65 4.91 20.40
N PHE A 23 -35.15 5.82 21.26
CA PHE A 23 -33.89 6.52 21.03
C PHE A 23 -32.67 5.59 21.09
N VAL A 24 -32.66 4.65 22.05
CA VAL A 24 -31.62 3.61 22.14
C VAL A 24 -31.63 2.72 20.92
N ASN A 25 -32.82 2.29 20.48
CA ASN A 25 -32.97 1.45 19.29
C ASN A 25 -32.50 2.15 18.03
N TRP A 26 -32.87 3.42 17.85
CA TRP A 26 -32.39 4.24 16.75
C TRP A 26 -30.86 4.38 16.79
N PHE A 27 -30.27 4.71 17.94
CA PHE A 27 -28.82 4.85 18.06
C PHE A 27 -28.07 3.56 17.71
N ASN A 28 -28.55 2.41 18.22
CA ASN A 28 -27.95 1.11 17.92
C ASN A 28 -28.08 0.75 16.42
N ALA A 29 -29.20 1.09 15.78
CA ALA A 29 -29.38 0.90 14.34
C ALA A 29 -28.44 1.80 13.52
N VAL A 30 -28.27 3.05 13.95
CA VAL A 30 -27.33 4.00 13.35
C VAL A 30 -25.88 3.51 13.49
N ASP A 31 -25.44 3.11 14.69
CA ASP A 31 -24.09 2.58 14.92
C ASP A 31 -23.82 1.36 14.03
N THR A 32 -24.76 0.42 13.98
CA THR A 32 -24.64 -0.79 13.14
C THR A 32 -24.50 -0.41 11.66
N THR A 33 -25.30 0.54 11.18
CA THR A 33 -25.26 1.01 9.79
C THR A 33 -23.92 1.67 9.46
N TYR A 34 -23.43 2.57 10.33
CA TYR A 34 -22.14 3.22 10.13
C TYR A 34 -20.97 2.25 10.19
N GLN A 35 -20.95 1.31 11.14
CA GLN A 35 -19.90 0.28 11.19
C GLN A 35 -19.85 -0.56 9.92
N ASN A 36 -21.02 -0.91 9.37
CA ASN A 36 -21.10 -1.66 8.12
C ASN A 36 -20.59 -0.83 6.93
N GLN A 37 -21.02 0.43 6.81
CA GLN A 37 -20.54 1.34 5.76
C GLN A 37 -19.03 1.56 5.85
N LEU A 38 -18.49 1.77 7.06
CA LEU A 38 -17.05 1.93 7.26
C LEU A 38 -16.29 0.66 6.85
N ARG A 39 -16.81 -0.52 7.17
CA ARG A 39 -16.20 -1.79 6.75
C ARG A 39 -16.23 -1.94 5.24
N GLU A 40 -17.35 -1.64 4.60
CA GLU A 40 -17.50 -1.70 3.15
C GLU A 40 -16.55 -0.73 2.44
N LEU A 41 -16.52 0.53 2.87
CA LEU A 41 -15.59 1.53 2.33
C LEU A 41 -14.13 1.13 2.56
N ASN A 42 -13.81 0.59 3.73
CA ASN A 42 -12.46 0.12 4.03
C ASN A 42 -12.07 -1.03 3.08
N GLU A 43 -12.95 -2.01 2.88
CA GLU A 43 -12.67 -3.14 1.98
C GLU A 43 -12.50 -2.66 0.53
N LEU A 44 -13.38 -1.80 0.02
CA LEU A 44 -13.27 -1.23 -1.32
C LEU A 44 -11.97 -0.42 -1.49
N ASN A 45 -11.64 0.42 -0.51
CA ASN A 45 -10.41 1.20 -0.53
C ASN A 45 -9.17 0.30 -0.44
N TRP A 46 -9.21 -0.76 0.36
CA TRP A 46 -8.11 -1.71 0.50
C TRP A 46 -7.88 -2.53 -0.76
N GLN A 47 -8.95 -2.91 -1.46
CA GLN A 47 -8.85 -3.55 -2.77
C GLN A 47 -8.21 -2.61 -3.81
N ARG A 48 -8.66 -1.36 -3.90
CA ARG A 48 -8.08 -0.36 -4.80
C ARG A 48 -6.60 -0.08 -4.48
N PHE A 49 -6.30 0.13 -3.20
CA PHE A 49 -4.94 0.37 -2.74
C PHE A 49 -4.01 -0.80 -3.09
N ARG A 50 -4.42 -2.04 -2.85
CA ARG A 50 -3.63 -3.22 -3.24
C ARG A 50 -3.40 -3.27 -4.74
N ALA A 51 -4.42 -3.02 -5.55
CA ALA A 51 -4.29 -3.03 -7.00
C ALA A 51 -3.28 -1.96 -7.50
N GLU A 52 -3.38 -0.74 -6.99
CA GLU A 52 -2.47 0.36 -7.33
C GLU A 52 -1.04 0.12 -6.84
N LEU A 53 -0.89 -0.44 -5.63
CA LEU A 53 0.40 -0.82 -5.08
C LEU A 53 1.07 -1.90 -5.94
N HIS A 54 0.34 -2.97 -6.30
CA HIS A 54 0.86 -4.01 -7.17
C HIS A 54 1.28 -3.47 -8.54
N ALA A 55 0.47 -2.60 -9.15
CA ALA A 55 0.81 -1.96 -10.42
C ALA A 55 2.07 -1.09 -10.30
N THR A 56 2.20 -0.30 -9.23
CA THR A 56 3.35 0.58 -8.99
C THR A 56 4.63 -0.20 -8.73
N VAL A 57 4.54 -1.29 -7.95
CA VAL A 57 5.68 -2.19 -7.68
C VAL A 57 6.12 -2.87 -8.98
N ALA A 58 5.20 -3.44 -9.75
CA ALA A 58 5.52 -4.07 -11.03
C ALA A 58 6.18 -3.08 -12.02
N GLN A 59 5.67 -1.85 -12.08
CA GLN A 59 6.29 -0.80 -12.90
C GLN A 59 7.70 -0.43 -12.41
N SER A 60 7.91 -0.38 -11.09
CA SER A 60 9.21 -0.08 -10.50
C SER A 60 10.22 -1.20 -10.76
N GLU A 61 9.81 -2.46 -10.61
CA GLU A 61 10.62 -3.63 -10.94
C GLU A 61 11.03 -3.64 -12.42
N ALA A 62 10.10 -3.37 -13.33
CA ALA A 62 10.39 -3.26 -14.76
C ALA A 62 11.42 -2.17 -15.06
N ARG A 63 11.23 -0.96 -14.51
CA ARG A 63 12.19 0.15 -14.68
C ARG A 63 13.57 -0.14 -14.11
N LEU A 64 13.64 -0.85 -12.98
CA LEU A 64 14.91 -1.26 -12.38
C LEU A 64 15.61 -2.30 -13.26
N SER A 65 14.88 -3.30 -13.74
CA SER A 65 15.40 -4.30 -14.66
C SER A 65 15.99 -3.67 -15.92
N ASP A 66 15.28 -2.72 -16.53
CA ASP A 66 15.76 -2.00 -17.71
C ASP A 66 17.05 -1.22 -17.44
N LYS A 67 17.12 -0.52 -16.30
CA LYS A 67 18.34 0.20 -15.89
C LYS A 67 19.50 -0.73 -15.63
N PHE A 68 19.27 -1.88 -14.98
CA PHE A 68 20.32 -2.88 -14.77
C PHE A 68 20.82 -3.47 -16.09
N ALA A 69 19.91 -3.76 -17.02
CA ALA A 69 20.29 -4.24 -18.35
C ALA A 69 21.15 -3.23 -19.11
N ASP A 70 20.77 -1.94 -19.08
CA ASP A 70 21.55 -0.88 -19.72
C ASP A 70 22.91 -0.67 -19.04
N LEU A 71 22.95 -0.65 -17.70
CA LEU A 71 24.19 -0.59 -16.94
C LEU A 71 25.13 -1.74 -17.30
N MET A 72 24.63 -2.98 -17.35
CA MET A 72 25.41 -4.15 -17.73
C MET A 72 25.98 -4.01 -19.14
N LYS A 73 25.18 -3.57 -20.10
CA LYS A 73 25.62 -3.31 -21.48
C LYS A 73 26.77 -2.31 -21.53
N TRP A 74 26.65 -1.18 -20.83
CA TRP A 74 27.72 -0.17 -20.79
C TRP A 74 28.95 -0.66 -20.05
N MET A 75 28.77 -1.44 -18.99
CA MET A 75 29.87 -2.06 -18.25
C MET A 75 30.68 -2.98 -19.17
N PHE A 76 30.03 -3.79 -20.01
CA PHE A 76 30.72 -4.64 -20.99
C PHE A 76 31.55 -3.84 -22.01
N ILE A 77 30.99 -2.76 -22.55
CA ILE A 77 31.70 -1.87 -23.50
C ILE A 77 32.94 -1.29 -22.82
N TYR A 78 32.75 -0.73 -21.63
CA TYR A 78 33.84 -0.17 -20.82
C TYR A 78 34.93 -1.21 -20.54
N TRP A 79 34.57 -2.35 -19.95
CA TRP A 79 35.53 -3.40 -19.59
C TRP A 79 36.24 -3.99 -20.79
N THR A 80 35.55 -4.20 -21.92
CA THR A 80 36.20 -4.68 -23.15
C THR A 80 37.27 -3.70 -23.62
N GLY A 81 36.95 -2.40 -23.64
CA GLY A 81 37.92 -1.36 -23.97
C GLY A 81 39.12 -1.33 -23.03
N THR A 82 38.87 -1.43 -21.72
CA THR A 82 39.93 -1.46 -20.69
C THR A 82 40.83 -2.69 -20.83
N VAL A 83 40.25 -3.89 -20.97
CA VAL A 83 41.01 -5.15 -21.10
C VAL A 83 41.84 -5.15 -22.39
N LEU A 84 41.27 -4.72 -23.52
CA LEU A 84 42.02 -4.61 -24.79
C LEU A 84 43.20 -3.64 -24.67
N SER A 85 42.98 -2.47 -24.03
CA SER A 85 44.03 -1.47 -23.86
C SER A 85 45.16 -1.98 -22.96
N LEU A 86 44.83 -2.58 -21.81
CA LEU A 86 45.82 -3.14 -20.90
C LEU A 86 46.55 -4.35 -21.51
N GLY A 87 45.84 -5.21 -22.23
CA GLY A 87 46.42 -6.35 -22.93
C GLY A 87 47.40 -5.91 -24.02
N GLY A 88 47.05 -4.89 -24.80
CA GLY A 88 47.95 -4.30 -25.80
C GLY A 88 49.22 -3.73 -25.17
N LEU A 89 49.10 -3.02 -24.05
CA LEU A 89 50.23 -2.52 -23.27
C LEU A 89 51.15 -3.65 -22.78
N MET A 90 50.58 -4.72 -22.24
CA MET A 90 51.35 -5.89 -21.79
C MET A 90 52.12 -6.57 -22.93
N ILE A 91 51.47 -6.75 -24.09
CA ILE A 91 52.12 -7.35 -25.27
C ILE A 91 53.26 -6.46 -25.78
N ALA A 92 53.06 -5.14 -25.81
CA ALA A 92 54.09 -4.20 -26.23
C ALA A 92 55.31 -4.22 -25.30
N LEU A 93 55.10 -4.33 -23.99
CA LEU A 93 56.18 -4.47 -23.01
C LEU A 93 56.93 -5.80 -23.13
N LEU A 94 56.23 -6.91 -23.45
CA LEU A 94 56.85 -8.23 -23.64
C LEU A 94 57.64 -8.36 -24.96
N ARG A 95 57.35 -7.52 -25.95
CA ARG A 95 58.06 -7.47 -27.23
C ARG A 95 59.27 -6.54 -27.24
N ARG A 96 59.56 -5.87 -26.13
CA ARG A 96 60.71 -4.98 -25.94
C ARG A 96 61.86 -5.73 -25.29
#